data_AF-A0A455UDR1-F1
#
_entry.id   AF-A0A455UDR1-F1
#
_cell.length_a   1.000
_cell.length_b   1.000
_cell.length_c   1.000
_cell.angle_alpha   90.00
_cell.angle_beta   90.00
_cell.angle_gamma   90.00
#
_symmetry.space_group_name_H-M   'P 1'
#
loop_
_entity.id
_entity.type
_entity.pdbx_description
1 polymer ?
#
loop_
_entity_poly.entity_id
_entity_poly.type
_entity_poly.pdbx_seq_one_letter_code
_entity_poly.pdbx_strand_id
1 'polypeptide(L)' 'MAVHPDIADAFDHSPYRLGHYMADLYRLARFRLEALGVNHISGGHFCTACESRFYSFRRDGGKTGRMASVIWIN' A
#
# COMPACT_ATOMS: atom_id res chain seq x y z
N MET A 1 -9.74 -21.36 4.40
CA MET A 1 -9.18 -20.00 4.24
C MET A 1 -8.42 -19.68 5.50
N ALA A 2 -7.09 -19.69 5.46
CA ALA A 2 -6.30 -19.25 6.59
C ALA A 2 -6.46 -17.72 6.70
N VAL A 3 -7.14 -17.26 7.74
CA VAL A 3 -7.11 -15.85 8.13
C VAL A 3 -5.71 -15.63 8.70
N HIS A 4 -4.88 -14.79 8.06
CA HIS A 4 -3.63 -14.37 8.68
C HIS A 4 -3.99 -13.61 9.96
N PRO A 5 -3.60 -14.12 11.15
CA PRO A 5 -3.92 -13.45 12.41
C PRO A 5 -3.37 -12.02 12.48
N ASP A 6 -2.39 -11.70 11.63
CA ASP A 6 -1.62 -10.46 11.67
C ASP A 6 -2.18 -9.34 10.78
N ILE A 7 -3.31 -9.54 10.08
CA ILE A 7 -3.90 -8.48 9.21
C ILE A 7 -4.23 -7.21 10.01
N ALA A 8 -4.61 -7.36 11.28
CA ALA A 8 -4.89 -6.24 12.18
C ALA A 8 -3.66 -5.31 12.33
N ASP A 9 -2.44 -5.85 12.29
CA ASP A 9 -1.20 -5.10 12.43
C ASP A 9 -0.89 -4.19 11.23
N ALA A 10 -1.68 -4.28 10.15
CA ALA A 10 -1.59 -3.38 9.01
C ALA A 10 -2.48 -2.13 9.16
N PHE A 11 -3.14 -1.96 10.32
CA PHE A 11 -4.02 -0.83 10.59
C PHE A 11 -3.67 -0.16 11.91
N ASP A 12 -3.34 1.13 11.83
CA ASP A 12 -3.19 2.01 13.00
C ASP A 12 -4.41 2.91 13.14
N HIS A 13 -4.71 3.37 14.35
CA HIS A 13 -5.70 4.44 14.51
C HIS A 13 -5.27 5.70 13.78
N SER A 14 -6.21 6.34 13.07
CA SER A 14 -5.90 7.55 12.31
C SER A 14 -5.69 8.74 13.26
N PRO A 15 -4.53 9.40 13.22
CA PRO A 15 -4.31 10.63 13.98
C PRO A 15 -5.06 11.83 13.35
N TYR A 16 -5.58 11.67 12.12
CA TYR A 16 -6.18 12.76 11.35
C TYR A 16 -7.71 12.77 11.39
N ARG A 17 -8.35 11.64 11.75
CA ARG A 17 -9.81 11.51 11.76
C ARG A 17 -10.26 10.45 12.76
N LEU A 18 -10.96 10.88 13.81
CA LEU A 18 -11.46 10.00 14.87
C LEU A 18 -12.39 8.92 14.30
N GLY A 19 -12.22 7.68 14.77
CA GLY A 19 -13.00 6.54 14.30
C GLY A 19 -12.55 5.97 12.95
N HIS A 20 -11.46 6.47 12.38
CA HIS A 20 -10.84 5.94 11.17
C HIS A 20 -9.47 5.33 11.46
N TYR A 21 -8.94 4.63 10.46
CA TYR A 21 -7.65 3.94 10.53
C TYR A 21 -6.71 4.40 9.40
N MET A 22 -5.41 4.36 9.66
CA MET A 22 -4.37 4.38 8.65
C MET A 22 -4.06 2.95 8.24
N ALA A 23 -4.18 2.64 6.95
CA ALA A 23 -3.88 1.32 6.42
C ALA A 23 -2.49 1.29 5.77
N ASP A 24 -1.66 0.32 6.16
CA ASP A 24 -0.44 -0.05 5.45
C ASP A 24 -0.80 -1.00 4.29
N LEU A 25 -0.97 -0.41 3.10
CA LEU A 25 -1.29 -1.16 1.89
C LEU A 25 -0.20 -2.16 1.48
N TYR A 26 1.07 -1.87 1.79
CA TYR A 26 2.16 -2.77 1.46
C TYR A 26 2.17 -4.00 2.35
N ARG A 27 1.93 -3.85 3.65
CA ARG A 27 1.81 -4.98 4.60
C ARG A 27 0.61 -5.86 4.27
N LEU A 28 -0.54 -5.27 3.93
CA LEU A 28 -1.71 -6.02 3.45
C LEU A 28 -1.43 -6.83 2.18
N ALA A 29 -0.70 -6.26 1.22
CA ALA A 29 -0.30 -6.97 0.01
C ALA A 29 0.64 -8.14 0.32
N ARG A 30 1.63 -7.94 1.21
CA ARG A 30 2.55 -8.99 1.66
C ARG A 30 1.83 -10.17 2.28
N PHE A 31 0.96 -9.94 3.25
CA PHE A 31 0.19 -11.02 3.88
C PHE A 31 -0.61 -11.85 2.86
N ARG A 32 -1.20 -11.19 1.86
CA ARG A 32 -1.94 -11.90 0.79
C ARG A 32 -1.02 -12.72 -0.11
N LEU A 33 0.16 -12.19 -0.46
CA LEU A 33 1.14 -12.87 -1.29
C LEU A 33 1.79 -14.05 -0.56
N GLU A 34 2.16 -13.86 0.70
CA GLU A 34 2.73 -14.89 1.58
C GLU A 34 1.74 -16.04 1.82
N ALA A 35 0.46 -15.72 2.02
CA ALA A 35 -0.61 -16.73 2.13
C ALA A 35 -0.76 -17.59 0.85
N LEU A 36 -0.32 -17.07 -0.31
CA LEU A 36 -0.30 -17.78 -1.59
C LEU A 36 1.04 -18.50 -1.83
N GLY A 37 1.97 -18.49 -0.87
CA GLY A 37 3.28 -19.13 -0.97
C GLY A 37 4.34 -18.31 -1.70
N VAL A 38 4.11 -17.01 -1.94
CA VAL A 38 5.10 -16.12 -2.56
C VAL A 38 6.12 -15.69 -1.52
N ASN A 39 7.36 -16.18 -1.65
CA ASN A 39 8.42 -15.95 -0.66
C ASN A 39 9.37 -14.79 -1.02
N HIS A 40 9.37 -14.35 -2.28
CA HIS A 40 10.25 -13.29 -2.77
C HIS A 40 9.45 -12.03 -3.09
N ILE A 41 9.32 -11.14 -2.10
CA ILE A 41 8.56 -9.89 -2.21
C ILE A 41 9.50 -8.72 -1.96
N SER A 42 9.59 -7.80 -2.91
CA SER A 42 10.48 -6.63 -2.84
C SER A 42 9.75 -5.32 -3.12
N GLY A 43 10.38 -4.20 -2.76
CA GLY A 43 9.80 -2.87 -2.93
C GLY A 43 8.82 -2.48 -1.82
N GLY A 44 7.92 -1.54 -2.12
CA GLY A 44 6.96 -1.02 -1.14
C GLY A 44 7.58 -0.09 -0.09
N HIS A 45 8.52 0.75 -0.53
CA HIS A 45 9.25 1.70 0.32
C HIS A 45 8.89 3.16 0.04
N PHE A 46 7.99 3.41 -0.90
CA PHE A 46 7.67 4.76 -1.36
C PHE A 46 6.27 5.18 -0.97
N CYS A 47 6.11 6.46 -0.68
CA CYS A 47 4.80 7.03 -0.39
C CYS A 47 4.47 8.09 -1.43
N THR A 48 3.48 7.80 -2.29
CA THR A 48 3.06 8.74 -3.34
C THR A 48 2.57 10.07 -2.76
N ALA A 49 1.95 10.06 -1.58
CA ALA A 49 1.50 11.28 -0.91
C ALA A 49 2.63 12.09 -0.27
N CYS A 50 3.66 11.45 0.29
CA CYS A 50 4.73 12.15 1.01
C CYS A 50 5.88 12.62 0.11
N GLU A 51 6.05 12.05 -1.08
CA GLU A 51 7.16 12.36 -1.97
C GLU A 51 6.70 13.18 -3.18
N SER A 52 7.41 14.28 -3.49
CA SER A 52 7.05 15.22 -4.56
C SER A 52 7.26 14.68 -5.97
N ARG A 53 8.11 13.66 -6.15
CA ARG A 53 8.41 13.04 -7.45
C ARG A 53 7.27 12.18 -8.01
N PHE A 54 6.20 11.95 -7.25
CA PHE A 54 5.06 11.15 -7.67
C PHE A 54 3.79 12.00 -7.75
N TYR A 55 2.90 11.70 -8.71
CA TYR A 55 1.52 12.18 -8.64
C TYR A 55 0.80 11.51 -7.46
N SER A 56 -0.10 12.23 -6.78
CA SER A 56 -0.87 11.67 -5.67
C SER A 56 -2.28 12.21 -5.62
N PHE A 57 -3.25 11.34 -5.90
CA PHE A 57 -4.66 11.70 -5.88
C PHE A 57 -5.11 12.26 -4.52
N ARG A 58 -4.61 11.68 -3.43
CA ARG A 58 -4.96 12.08 -2.05
C ARG A 58 -4.39 13.45 -1.69
N ARG A 59 -3.14 13.73 -2.09
CA ARG A 59 -2.48 15.03 -1.83
C ARG A 59 -3.03 16.12 -2.75
N ASP A 60 -3.23 15.80 -4.02
CA ASP A 60 -3.49 16.77 -5.08
C ASP A 60 -5.00 17.01 -5.30
N GLY A 61 -5.85 16.66 -4.32
CA GLY A 61 -7.29 16.95 -4.35
C GLY A 61 -8.04 16.33 -5.53
N GLY A 62 -7.55 15.19 -6.03
CA GLY A 62 -8.14 14.44 -7.14
C GLY A 62 -7.82 14.92 -8.56
N LYS A 63 -7.12 16.05 -8.72
CA LYS A 63 -6.71 16.59 -10.02
C LYS A 63 -5.20 16.43 -10.21
N THR A 64 -4.77 15.30 -10.75
CA THR A 64 -3.34 14.97 -10.92
C THR A 64 -3.13 13.96 -12.04
N GLY A 65 -1.88 13.80 -12.48
CA GLY A 65 -1.48 12.80 -13.48
C GLY A 65 -1.54 11.36 -12.97
N ARG A 66 -0.98 10.41 -13.73
CA ARG A 66 -0.87 9.00 -13.34
C ARG A 66 0.52 8.47 -13.68
N MET A 67 1.08 7.68 -12.78
CA MET A 67 2.27 6.87 -13.07
C MET A 67 1.84 5.54 -13.66
N ALA A 68 2.76 4.85 -14.34
CA ALA A 68 2.60 3.49 -14.79
C ALA A 68 3.71 2.61 -14.22
N SER A 69 3.38 1.36 -13.88
CA SER A 69 4.35 0.30 -13.63
C SER A 69 4.30 -0.65 -14.83
N VAL A 70 5.44 -0.93 -15.45
CA VAL A 70 5.53 -1.73 -16.68
C VAL A 70 6.47 -2.91 -16.47
N ILE A 71 6.12 -4.06 -17.05
CA ILE A 71 6.93 -5.27 -17.07
C ILE A 71 6.72 -5.96 -18.42
N TRP A 72 7.78 -6.51 -18.99
CA TRP A 72 7.71 -7.29 -20.23
C TRP A 72 8.76 -8.40 -20.21
N ILE A 73 8.57 -9.37 -21.09
CA ILE A 73 9.54 -10.43 -21.38
C ILE A 73 10.05 -10.14 -22.80
N ASN A 74 11.36 -10.25 -23.01
CA ASN A 74 11.96 -10.16 -24.34
C ASN A 74 11.91 -11.51 -25.05
#